data_AF-A0A7X2BNG2-F1
#
_entry.id   AF-A0A7X2BNG2-F1
#
_cell.length_a   1.000
_cell.length_b   1.000
_cell.length_c   1.000
_cell.angle_alpha   90.00
_cell.angle_beta   90.00
_cell.angle_gamma   90.00
#
_symmetry.space_group_name_H-M   'P 1'
#
loop_
_entity.id
_entity.type
_entity.pdbx_description
1 polymer ?
#
loop_
_entity_poly.entity_id
_entity_poly.type
_entity_poly.pdbx_seq_one_letter_code
_entity_poly.pdbx_strand_id
1 'polypeptide(L)'
;MTNIDFEQRYQEAIAEMLGTSMTDQEGIPTLPELMEAIKQGTDCEQIPSPTFEAFFVWWDTFTAYDQMDTATNAADQKPILKVAYEALKASGDL
;
A
#
# COMPACT_ATOMS: atom_id res chain seq x y z
N MET A 1 -8.17 -21.18 -10.48
CA MET A 1 -7.28 -20.23 -9.81
C MET A 1 -7.29 -18.99 -10.68
N THR A 2 -7.99 -17.94 -10.26
CA THR A 2 -7.99 -16.67 -11.01
C THR A 2 -6.55 -16.18 -11.00
N ASN A 3 -5.92 -16.10 -12.18
CA ASN A 3 -4.57 -15.58 -12.29
C ASN A 3 -4.69 -14.06 -12.10
N ILE A 4 -4.72 -13.61 -10.84
CA ILE A 4 -4.83 -12.19 -10.51
C ILE A 4 -3.48 -11.58 -10.84
N ASP A 5 -3.46 -10.75 -11.87
CA ASP A 5 -2.29 -9.95 -12.21
C ASP A 5 -2.25 -8.72 -11.29
N PHE A 6 -1.56 -8.86 -10.16
CA PHE A 6 -1.43 -7.78 -9.20
C PHE A 6 -0.58 -6.63 -9.75
N GLU A 7 0.36 -6.88 -10.66
CA GLU A 7 1.14 -5.85 -11.32
C GLU A 7 0.24 -4.97 -12.19
N GLN A 8 -0.63 -5.57 -13.00
CA GLN A 8 -1.60 -4.82 -13.79
C GLN A 8 -2.53 -3.99 -12.90
N ARG A 9 -3.08 -4.59 -11.84
CA ARG A 9 -3.97 -3.89 -10.90
C ARG A 9 -3.25 -2.76 -10.17
N TYR A 10 -1.96 -2.92 -9.89
CA TYR A 10 -1.14 -1.90 -9.28
C TYR A 10 -0.96 -0.69 -10.21
N GLN A 11 -0.69 -0.93 -11.49
CA GLN A 11 -0.60 0.14 -12.50
C GLN A 11 -1.94 0.88 -12.67
N GLU A 12 -3.07 0.16 -12.63
CA GLU A 12 -4.40 0.76 -12.64
C GLU A 12 -4.64 1.64 -11.39
N ALA A 13 -4.22 1.17 -10.21
CA ALA A 13 -4.31 1.93 -8.97
C ALA A 13 -3.42 3.19 -8.96
N ILE A 14 -2.23 3.12 -9.56
CA ILE A 14 -1.38 4.30 -9.78
C ILE A 14 -2.11 5.33 -10.64
N ALA A 15 -2.71 4.90 -11.75
CA ALA A 15 -3.46 5.80 -12.63
C ALA A 15 -4.66 6.45 -11.91
N GLU A 16 -5.35 5.71 -11.03
CA GLU A 16 -6.42 6.23 -10.19
C GLU A 16 -5.91 7.31 -9.21
N MET A 17 -4.77 7.06 -8.55
CA MET A 17 -4.14 8.04 -7.64
C MET A 17 -3.73 9.32 -8.37
N LEU A 18 -3.05 9.18 -9.51
CA LEU A 18 -2.59 10.32 -10.32
C LEU A 18 -3.76 11.11 -10.93
N GLY A 19 -4.92 10.48 -11.14
CA GLY A 19 -6.13 11.15 -11.62
C GLY A 19 -6.90 11.91 -10.55
N THR A 20 -6.63 11.66 -9.27
CA THR A 20 -7.40 12.20 -8.13
C THR A 20 -6.59 13.10 -7.20
N SER A 21 -5.25 13.00 -7.25
CA SER A 21 -4.33 13.68 -6.33
C SER A 21 -3.23 14.43 -7.10
N MET A 22 -2.68 15.52 -6.56
CA MET A 22 -1.46 16.17 -7.07
C MET A 22 -0.19 15.38 -6.69
N THR A 23 -0.25 14.05 -6.80
CA THR A 23 0.88 13.19 -6.46
C THR A 23 1.82 13.13 -7.66
N ASP A 24 3.08 13.48 -7.46
CA ASP A 24 4.10 13.33 -8.51
C ASP A 24 4.41 11.84 -8.72
N GLN A 25 4.41 11.42 -9.99
CA GLN A 25 4.69 10.04 -10.38
C GLN A 25 6.10 9.58 -9.96
N GLU A 26 7.04 10.51 -9.81
CA GLU A 26 8.45 10.23 -9.47
C GLU A 26 8.68 9.76 -8.02
N GLY A 27 7.64 9.63 -7.19
CA GLY A 27 7.75 9.15 -5.80
C GLY A 27 6.97 7.88 -5.49
N ILE A 28 6.33 7.24 -6.49
CA ILE A 28 5.47 6.07 -6.25
C ILE A 28 6.33 4.79 -6.26
N PRO A 29 6.34 4.00 -5.17
CA PRO A 29 7.10 2.75 -5.11
C PRO A 29 6.51 1.72 -6.09
N THR A 30 7.34 0.77 -6.53
CA THR A 30 6.85 -0.43 -7.22
C THR A 30 6.07 -1.34 -6.26
N LEU A 31 5.26 -2.26 -6.81
CA LEU A 31 4.49 -3.20 -5.99
C LEU A 31 5.40 -4.03 -5.06
N PRO A 32 6.53 -4.62 -5.51
CA PRO A 32 7.44 -5.33 -4.62
C PRO A 32 8.03 -4.44 -3.53
N GLU A 33 8.41 -3.20 -3.84
CA GLU A 33 8.96 -2.27 -2.84
C GLU A 33 7.92 -1.92 -1.76
N LEU A 34 6.67 -1.69 -2.15
CA LEU A 34 5.59 -1.41 -1.19
C LEU A 34 5.27 -2.63 -0.34
N MET A 35 5.24 -3.83 -0.94
CA MET A 35 5.04 -5.08 -0.20
C MET A 35 6.14 -5.31 0.83
N GLU A 36 7.41 -5.06 0.47
CA GLU A 36 8.53 -5.17 1.41
C GLU A 36 8.46 -4.13 2.53
N ALA A 37 8.06 -2.89 2.24
CA ALA A 37 7.84 -1.87 3.26
C ALA A 37 6.75 -2.26 4.27
N ILE A 38 5.64 -2.85 3.78
CA ILE A 38 4.57 -3.41 4.63
C ILE A 38 5.11 -4.52 5.53
N LYS A 39 5.92 -5.43 4.98
CA LYS A 39 6.53 -6.54 5.74
C LYS A 39 7.52 -6.04 6.80
N GLN A 40 8.32 -5.01 6.50
CA GLN A 40 9.18 -4.39 7.53
C GLN A 40 8.37 -3.79 8.69
N GLY A 41 7.18 -3.25 8.38
CA GLY A 41 6.23 -2.86 9.42
C GLY A 41 5.74 -4.04 10.25
N THR A 42 5.45 -5.20 9.63
CA THR A 42 5.05 -6.43 10.37
C THR A 42 6.12 -6.94 11.35
N ASP A 43 7.40 -6.76 11.01
CA ASP A 43 8.51 -7.16 11.89
C ASP A 43 8.60 -6.27 13.14
N CYS A 44 8.07 -5.04 13.05
CA CYS A 44 8.04 -4.09 14.16
C CYS A 44 6.77 -4.21 15.00
N GLU A 45 5.62 -4.38 14.35
CA GLU A 45 4.30 -4.46 14.98
C GLU A 45 3.38 -5.41 14.21
N GLN A 46 2.63 -6.25 14.94
CA GLN A 46 1.72 -7.20 14.31
C GLN A 46 0.58 -6.47 13.57
N ILE A 47 0.49 -6.66 12.26
CA ILE A 47 -0.60 -6.11 11.44
C ILE A 47 -1.94 -6.77 11.81
N PRO A 48 -3.01 -5.98 12.01
CA PRO A 48 -4.35 -6.54 12.13
C PRO A 48 -4.84 -7.09 10.76
N SER A 49 -4.99 -8.43 10.67
CA SER A 49 -5.07 -9.16 9.38
C SER A 49 -6.47 -9.45 8.76
N PRO A 50 -7.67 -9.20 9.33
CA PRO A 50 -8.86 -9.63 8.60
C PRO A 50 -9.22 -8.71 7.42
N THR A 51 -9.14 -7.38 7.57
CA THR A 51 -9.69 -6.42 6.60
C THR A 51 -8.68 -5.37 6.16
N PHE A 52 -8.88 -4.87 4.93
CA PHE A 52 -8.06 -3.78 4.40
C PHE A 52 -8.18 -2.52 5.25
N GLU A 53 -9.35 -2.23 5.81
CA GLU A 53 -9.55 -1.06 6.67
C GLU A 53 -8.71 -1.13 7.95
N ALA A 54 -8.60 -2.31 8.56
CA ALA A 54 -7.79 -2.48 9.76
C ALA A 54 -6.29 -2.35 9.44
N PHE A 55 -5.85 -2.96 8.33
CA PHE A 55 -4.52 -2.76 7.77
C PHE A 55 -4.24 -1.28 7.48
N PHE A 56 -5.17 -0.57 6.85
CA PHE A 56 -5.00 0.83 6.48
C PHE A 56 -4.85 1.74 7.70
N VAL A 57 -5.67 1.54 8.75
CA VAL A 57 -5.54 2.31 10.00
C VAL A 57 -4.19 2.07 10.67
N TRP A 58 -3.72 0.82 10.67
CA TRP A 58 -2.39 0.50 11.16
C TRP A 58 -1.29 1.19 10.32
N TRP A 59 -1.35 1.08 8.99
CA TRP A 59 -0.36 1.67 8.09
C TRP A 59 -0.30 3.20 8.22
N ASP A 60 -1.46 3.85 8.27
CA ASP A 60 -1.58 5.29 8.47
C ASP A 60 -0.95 5.72 9.79
N THR A 61 -1.16 4.94 10.86
CA THR A 61 -0.52 5.19 12.16
C THR A 61 0.98 4.95 12.14
N PHE A 62 1.43 3.85 11.51
CA PHE A 62 2.83 3.44 11.42
C PHE A 62 3.67 4.47 10.64
N THR A 63 3.11 5.00 9.55
CA THR A 63 3.79 5.98 8.68
C THR A 63 3.52 7.44 9.09
N ALA A 64 2.75 7.70 10.15
CA ALA A 64 2.32 9.06 10.52
C ALA A 64 3.48 10.05 10.68
N TYR A 65 4.62 9.62 11.23
CA TYR A 65 5.81 10.47 11.35
C TYR A 65 6.46 10.76 9.99
N ASP A 66 6.59 9.76 9.12
CA ASP A 66 7.13 9.93 7.76
C ASP A 66 6.21 10.79 6.88
N GLN A 67 4.90 10.70 7.09
CA GLN A 67 3.89 11.53 6.42
C GLN A 67 3.99 13.02 6.81
N MET A 68 4.58 13.37 7.96
CA MET A 68 4.81 14.77 8.33
C MET A 68 5.96 15.42 7.54
N ASP A 69 6.95 14.62 7.15
CA ASP A 69 8.14 15.06 6.43
C ASP A 69 7.99 14.94 4.90
N THR A 70 6.93 14.29 4.43
CA THR A 70 6.66 14.06 3.01
C THR A 70 5.39 14.79 2.55
N ALA A 71 5.30 15.08 1.26
CA ALA A 71 4.10 15.67 0.67
C ALA A 71 2.98 14.64 0.44
N THR A 72 3.20 13.37 0.80
CA THR A 72 2.30 12.27 0.49
C THR A 72 1.70 11.72 1.77
N ASN A 73 0.37 11.68 1.83
CA ASN A 73 -0.36 11.07 2.93
C ASN A 73 -0.80 9.64 2.56
N ALA A 74 -1.05 8.79 3.56
CA ALA A 74 -1.50 7.42 3.34
C ALA A 74 -2.87 7.35 2.66
N ALA A 75 -3.74 8.35 2.87
CA ALA A 75 -5.06 8.40 2.26
C ALA A 75 -5.00 8.50 0.72
N ASP A 76 -4.07 9.28 0.19
CA ASP A 76 -3.82 9.41 -1.24
C ASP A 76 -3.25 8.11 -1.82
N GLN A 77 -2.52 7.34 -1.01
CA GLN A 77 -1.96 6.04 -1.39
C GLN A 77 -2.92 4.85 -1.22
N LYS A 78 -4.15 5.10 -0.78
CA LYS A 78 -5.11 4.02 -0.47
C LYS A 78 -5.35 3.04 -1.63
N PRO A 79 -5.42 3.45 -2.91
CA PRO A 79 -5.56 2.52 -4.03
C PRO A 79 -4.39 1.53 -4.15
N ILE A 80 -3.14 2.01 -4.15
CA ILE A 80 -1.95 1.14 -4.28
C ILE A 80 -1.75 0.25 -3.05
N LEU A 81 -2.05 0.78 -1.85
CA LEU A 81 -1.99 0.03 -0.59
C LEU A 81 -2.97 -1.14 -0.58
N LYS A 82 -4.16 -0.97 -1.18
CA LYS A 82 -5.16 -2.04 -1.31
C LYS A 82 -4.64 -3.19 -2.17
N VAL A 83 -4.00 -2.87 -3.29
CA VAL A 83 -3.42 -3.89 -4.18
C VAL A 83 -2.28 -4.63 -3.49
N ALA A 84 -1.38 -3.92 -2.81
CA ALA A 84 -0.28 -4.54 -2.07
C ALA A 84 -0.77 -5.45 -0.93
N TYR A 85 -1.77 -5.01 -0.16
CA TYR A 85 -2.41 -5.82 0.88
C TYR A 85 -3.02 -7.10 0.31
N GLU A 86 -3.76 -7.02 -0.80
CA GLU A 86 -4.37 -8.19 -1.43
C GLU A 86 -3.31 -9.14 -2.03
N ALA A 87 -2.22 -8.60 -2.59
CA ALA A 87 -1.10 -9.38 -3.11
C ALA A 87 -0.39 -10.15 -1.99
N LEU A 88 -0.09 -9.48 -0.87
CA LEU A 88 0.51 -10.09 0.31
C LEU A 88 -0.38 -11.20 0.89
N LYS A 89 -1.69 -10.96 1.04
CA LYS A 89 -2.64 -12.00 1.48
C LYS A 89 -2.71 -13.20 0.54
N ALA A 90 -2.65 -12.96 -0.77
CA ALA A 90 -2.65 -14.04 -1.75
C ALA A 90 -1.34 -14.86 -1.70
N SER A 91 -0.23 -14.23 -1.34
CA SER A 91 1.07 -14.89 -1.18
C SER A 91 1.25 -15.64 0.15
N GLY A 92 0.42 -15.36 1.15
CA GLY A 92 0.52 -15.95 2.50
C GLY A 92 1.46 -15.19 3.44
N ASP A 93 1.90 -13.98 3.06
CA ASP A 93 2.79 -13.11 3.83
C ASP A 93 2.02 -12.17 4.79
N LEU A 94 0.69 -12.31 4.91
CA LEU A 94 -0.23 -11.55 5.80
C LEU A 94 -1.33 -12.41 6.42
#